data_AF-A0A8S3Z8N7-F1
#
_entry.id   AF-A0A8S3Z8N7-F1
#
_cell.length_a   1.000
_cell.length_b   1.000
_cell.length_c   1.000
_cell.angle_alpha   90.00
_cell.angle_beta   90.00
_cell.angle_gamma   90.00
#
_symmetry.space_group_name_H-M   'P 1'
#
loop_
_entity.id
_entity.type
_entity.pdbx_description
1 polymer ?
#
loop_
_entity_poly.entity_id
_entity_poly.type
_entity_poly.pdbx_seq_one_letter_code
_entity_poly.pdbx_strand_id
1 'polypeptide(L)'
;MKSVLDIPHEIPHVPPPKTYQGDFFKDVKEALIGVGMINVDEKTGFCTLEKDFNNISKFLNRILGMKVAVQNALFKYFTENLTAVILEAKRTGRWDMGIMDLGSGEEKVRKLESRVFVGNSATNTARTELSKFAVEKGMHWHKALELWKRCGSLDEGFYVSLQDRVCKRVVILVVVQGRNKKKELMYNIYRPNAGLQARCETMEEIRAKHKKCLPDVAEPLWEDHYIKSETQCQHKYLQGTCSKVAQGRECNAGLRTRFYHVLSGSVLSVWSKVESVLSGFSSNVARMQIIRLRTEDNQRIVGSIIPAQAVPALERVLGQDSAKSYTEKHNTLFNYQPYIPGNSNTSQTSSSSSAALSSNDTVSNGSSSTADEQQAEPPELLSMPTLVW
;
A
#
# COMPACT_ATOMS: atom_id res chain seq x y z
N MET A 1 -27.46 -15.74 0.78
CA MET A 1 -27.91 -16.34 2.06
C MET A 1 -28.77 -15.36 2.86
N LYS A 2 -28.29 -14.16 3.22
CA LYS A 2 -29.12 -13.15 3.89
C LYS A 2 -30.31 -12.66 3.04
N SER A 3 -30.12 -12.53 1.72
CA SER A 3 -31.17 -12.21 0.75
C SER A 3 -32.24 -13.29 0.55
N VAL A 4 -32.02 -14.51 1.06
CA VAL A 4 -32.97 -15.65 0.96
C VAL A 4 -33.85 -15.76 2.21
N LEU A 5 -33.49 -15.06 3.29
CA LEU A 5 -34.15 -15.13 4.58
C LEU A 5 -35.05 -13.91 4.89
N ASP A 6 -35.32 -13.05 3.90
CA ASP A 6 -36.11 -11.81 4.06
C ASP A 6 -35.74 -11.01 5.32
N ILE A 7 -34.45 -10.90 5.61
CA ILE A 7 -33.97 -10.01 6.68
C ILE A 7 -34.17 -8.56 6.18
N PRO A 8 -34.99 -7.73 6.85
CA PRO A 8 -35.26 -6.38 6.39
C PRO A 8 -33.97 -5.58 6.56
N HIS A 9 -33.27 -5.27 5.47
CA HIS A 9 -32.39 -4.10 5.26
C HIS A 9 -31.38 -4.24 4.10
N GLU A 10 -31.37 -5.32 3.31
CA GLU A 10 -30.50 -5.38 2.12
C GLU A 10 -31.30 -5.79 0.87
N ILE A 11 -31.56 -4.82 -0.01
CA ILE A 11 -32.15 -5.03 -1.33
C ILE A 11 -31.25 -6.00 -2.10
N PRO A 12 -31.77 -7.08 -2.70
CA PRO A 12 -30.96 -8.00 -3.50
C PRO A 12 -30.24 -7.24 -4.62
N HIS A 13 -28.91 -7.34 -4.67
CA HIS A 13 -28.08 -6.66 -5.67
C HIS A 13 -28.34 -7.16 -7.11
N VAL A 14 -28.90 -8.36 -7.26
CA VAL A 14 -29.17 -9.01 -8.53
C VAL A 14 -30.55 -9.70 -8.46
N PRO A 15 -31.38 -9.64 -9.53
CA PRO A 15 -32.66 -10.37 -9.59
C PRO A 15 -32.44 -11.90 -9.62
N PRO A 16 -33.45 -12.71 -9.26
CA PRO A 16 -33.37 -14.16 -9.34
C PRO A 16 -33.15 -14.63 -10.80
N PRO A 17 -32.53 -15.81 -11.01
CA PRO A 17 -32.27 -16.31 -12.36
C PRO A 17 -33.57 -16.51 -13.15
N LYS A 18 -33.75 -15.75 -14.25
CA LYS A 18 -34.94 -15.80 -15.15
C LYS A 18 -35.21 -17.17 -15.79
N THR A 19 -34.25 -18.09 -15.69
CA THR A 19 -34.26 -19.44 -16.28
C THR A 19 -34.76 -20.51 -15.32
N TYR A 20 -35.04 -20.16 -14.06
CA TYR A 20 -35.54 -21.09 -13.07
C TYR A 20 -37.06 -21.22 -13.16
N GLN A 21 -37.56 -22.46 -13.26
CA GLN A 21 -38.99 -22.76 -13.25
C GLN A 21 -39.46 -23.00 -11.81
N GLY A 22 -40.09 -22.00 -11.19
CA GLY A 22 -40.61 -22.10 -9.81
C GLY A 22 -40.33 -20.85 -8.97
N ASP A 23 -40.63 -20.93 -7.68
CA ASP A 23 -40.28 -19.88 -6.71
C ASP A 23 -38.86 -20.10 -6.22
N PHE A 24 -37.91 -19.42 -6.87
CA PHE A 24 -36.48 -19.54 -6.61
C PHE A 24 -36.12 -19.35 -5.12
N PHE A 25 -36.70 -18.36 -4.44
CA PHE A 25 -36.33 -18.08 -3.05
C PHE A 25 -36.86 -19.14 -2.08
N LYS A 26 -38.06 -19.66 -2.34
CA LYS A 26 -38.65 -20.74 -1.55
C LYS A 26 -37.89 -22.06 -1.73
N ASP A 27 -37.59 -22.44 -2.97
CA ASP A 27 -36.89 -23.69 -3.28
C ASP A 27 -35.45 -23.68 -2.77
N VAL A 28 -34.77 -22.53 -2.85
CA VAL A 28 -33.43 -22.35 -2.27
C VAL A 28 -33.48 -22.39 -0.75
N LYS A 29 -34.50 -21.80 -0.11
CA LYS A 29 -34.66 -21.84 1.35
C LYS A 29 -34.85 -23.28 1.85
N GLU A 30 -35.76 -24.04 1.23
CA GLU A 30 -35.98 -25.45 1.56
C GLU A 30 -34.72 -26.29 1.36
N ALA A 31 -34.00 -26.06 0.26
CA ALA A 31 -32.77 -26.80 -0.01
C ALA A 31 -31.61 -26.40 0.93
N LEU A 32 -31.53 -25.13 1.37
CA LEU A 32 -30.56 -24.68 2.39
C LEU A 32 -30.86 -25.23 3.80
N ILE A 33 -32.14 -25.45 4.13
CA ILE A 33 -32.54 -26.19 5.34
C ILE A 33 -32.10 -27.66 5.19
N GLY A 34 -32.36 -28.28 4.04
CA GLY A 34 -32.00 -29.67 3.76
C GLY A 34 -30.49 -29.97 3.83
N VAL A 35 -29.63 -29.00 3.48
CA VAL A 35 -28.16 -29.16 3.58
C VAL A 35 -27.58 -28.72 4.93
N GLY A 36 -28.43 -28.30 5.89
CA GLY A 36 -28.02 -27.88 7.23
C GLY A 36 -27.34 -26.51 7.30
N MET A 37 -27.56 -25.66 6.29
CA MET A 37 -27.07 -24.27 6.28
C MET A 37 -28.01 -23.31 7.02
N ILE A 38 -29.28 -23.70 7.17
CA ILE A 38 -30.32 -22.99 7.93
C ILE A 38 -30.92 -23.99 8.93
N ASN A 39 -30.91 -23.61 10.21
CA ASN A 39 -31.59 -24.35 11.26
C ASN A 39 -32.98 -23.76 11.47
N VAL A 40 -34.00 -24.61 11.47
CA VAL A 40 -35.37 -24.22 11.80
C VAL A 40 -35.66 -24.72 13.22
N ASP A 41 -36.02 -23.82 14.12
CA ASP A 41 -36.49 -24.19 15.45
C ASP A 41 -37.93 -24.73 15.35
N GLU A 42 -38.11 -26.03 15.64
CA GLU A 42 -39.38 -26.76 15.51
C GLU A 42 -40.51 -26.18 16.36
N LYS A 43 -40.21 -25.40 17.41
CA LYS A 43 -41.21 -24.83 18.32
C LYS A 43 -41.67 -23.42 17.96
N THR A 44 -40.86 -22.67 17.22
CA THR A 44 -41.09 -21.24 16.96
C THR A 44 -41.14 -20.89 15.47
N GLY A 45 -40.77 -21.83 14.59
CA GLY A 45 -40.67 -21.60 13.14
C GLY A 45 -39.56 -20.62 12.75
N PHE A 46 -38.72 -20.21 13.70
CA PHE A 46 -37.69 -19.21 13.47
C PHE A 46 -36.48 -19.84 12.77
N CYS A 47 -36.09 -19.26 11.64
CA CYS A 47 -34.93 -19.70 10.85
C CYS A 47 -33.66 -19.01 11.35
N THR A 48 -32.69 -19.78 11.82
CA THR A 48 -31.36 -19.27 12.22
C THR A 48 -30.29 -19.76 11.25
N LEU A 49 -29.33 -18.90 10.92
CA LEU A 49 -28.17 -19.28 10.12
C LEU A 49 -27.17 -20.05 10.97
N GLU A 50 -26.52 -21.05 10.37
CA GLU A 50 -25.46 -21.80 11.04
C GLU A 50 -24.30 -20.87 11.44
N LYS A 51 -23.64 -21.15 12.58
CA LYS A 51 -22.57 -20.31 13.15
C LYS A 51 -21.40 -20.02 12.17
N ASP A 52 -21.20 -20.86 11.15
CA ASP A 52 -20.14 -20.74 10.14
C ASP A 52 -20.65 -20.41 8.72
N PHE A 53 -21.82 -19.79 8.59
CA PHE A 53 -22.40 -19.49 7.27
C PHE A 53 -21.49 -18.62 6.35
N ASN A 54 -20.48 -17.94 6.91
CA ASN A 54 -19.51 -17.15 6.16
C ASN A 54 -18.33 -17.98 5.59
N ASN A 55 -18.21 -19.27 5.93
CA ASN A 55 -17.16 -20.13 5.41
C ASN A 55 -17.49 -20.59 3.98
N ILE A 56 -16.75 -20.06 3.00
CA ILE A 56 -16.99 -20.34 1.58
C ILE A 56 -16.79 -21.82 1.23
N SER A 57 -15.76 -22.47 1.77
CA SER A 57 -15.48 -23.88 1.50
C SER A 57 -16.58 -24.77 2.05
N LYS A 58 -17.09 -24.46 3.25
CA LYS A 58 -18.23 -25.17 3.84
C LYS A 58 -19.49 -24.96 3.00
N PHE A 59 -19.80 -23.72 2.60
CA PHE A 59 -20.94 -23.42 1.74
C PHE A 59 -20.88 -24.19 0.42
N LEU A 60 -19.74 -24.12 -0.30
CA LEU A 60 -19.55 -24.82 -1.58
C LEU A 60 -19.69 -26.34 -1.43
N ASN A 61 -19.13 -26.92 -0.36
CA ASN A 61 -19.24 -28.35 -0.11
C ASN A 61 -20.67 -28.77 0.26
N ARG A 62 -21.46 -27.88 0.88
CA ARG A 62 -22.85 -28.16 1.30
C ARG A 62 -23.84 -28.04 0.15
N ILE A 63 -23.68 -27.08 -0.76
CA ILE A 63 -24.57 -26.92 -1.91
C ILE A 63 -24.48 -28.06 -2.93
N LEU A 64 -23.38 -28.84 -2.93
CA LEU A 64 -23.25 -30.06 -3.74
C LEU A 64 -24.28 -31.13 -3.36
N GLY A 65 -24.86 -31.07 -2.16
CA GLY A 65 -25.90 -32.00 -1.69
C GLY A 65 -27.32 -31.63 -2.14
N MET A 66 -27.51 -30.55 -2.90
CA MET A 66 -28.83 -30.09 -3.35
C MET A 66 -29.23 -30.74 -4.68
N LYS A 67 -30.52 -30.66 -5.04
CA LYS A 67 -30.98 -31.05 -6.39
C LYS A 67 -30.27 -30.21 -7.45
N VAL A 68 -29.82 -30.85 -8.52
CA VAL A 68 -28.99 -30.25 -9.59
C VAL A 68 -29.58 -28.94 -10.15
N ALA A 69 -30.90 -28.88 -10.36
CA ALA A 69 -31.57 -27.67 -10.86
C ALA A 69 -31.48 -26.48 -9.88
N VAL A 70 -31.70 -26.73 -8.59
CA VAL A 70 -31.63 -25.71 -7.52
C VAL A 70 -30.17 -25.30 -7.28
N GLN A 71 -29.25 -26.27 -7.28
CA GLN A 71 -27.82 -26.04 -7.15
C GLN A 71 -27.29 -25.11 -8.24
N ASN A 72 -27.58 -25.42 -9.52
CA ASN A 72 -27.11 -24.62 -10.65
C ASN A 72 -27.69 -23.20 -10.63
N ALA A 73 -28.97 -23.07 -10.28
CA ALA A 73 -29.62 -21.76 -10.15
C ALA A 73 -29.04 -20.95 -8.98
N LEU A 74 -28.82 -21.59 -7.82
CA LEU A 74 -28.22 -20.95 -6.65
C LEU A 74 -26.77 -20.54 -6.91
N PHE A 75 -25.98 -21.40 -7.56
CA PHE A 75 -24.58 -21.11 -7.89
C PHE A 75 -24.47 -19.98 -8.93
N LYS A 76 -25.36 -19.95 -9.93
CA LYS A 76 -25.47 -18.84 -10.87
C LYS A 76 -25.80 -17.53 -10.15
N TYR A 77 -26.82 -17.54 -9.29
CA TYR A 77 -27.20 -16.37 -8.49
C TYR A 77 -26.05 -15.91 -7.58
N PHE A 78 -25.33 -16.83 -6.95
CA PHE A 78 -24.14 -16.53 -6.15
C PHE A 78 -23.03 -15.88 -6.99
N THR A 79 -22.74 -16.44 -8.17
CA THR A 79 -21.70 -15.93 -9.08
C THR A 79 -22.02 -14.55 -9.62
N GLU A 80 -23.28 -14.29 -9.97
CA GLU A 80 -23.73 -12.97 -10.43
C GLU A 80 -23.65 -11.92 -9.31
N ASN A 81 -24.05 -12.27 -8.09
CA ASN A 81 -23.88 -11.38 -6.93
C ASN A 81 -22.40 -11.14 -6.61
N LEU A 82 -21.56 -12.17 -6.66
CA LEU A 82 -20.11 -12.02 -6.50
C LEU A 82 -19.56 -11.06 -7.56
N THR A 83 -19.96 -11.22 -8.82
CA THR A 83 -19.54 -10.34 -9.93
C THR A 83 -19.98 -8.90 -9.68
N ALA A 84 -21.21 -8.67 -9.26
CA ALA A 84 -21.72 -7.33 -8.94
C ALA A 84 -20.93 -6.68 -7.80
N VAL A 85 -20.61 -7.43 -6.74
CA VAL A 85 -19.79 -6.96 -5.62
C VAL A 85 -18.36 -6.66 -6.08
N ILE A 86 -17.76 -7.51 -6.92
CA ILE A 86 -16.43 -7.27 -7.51
C ILE A 86 -16.44 -5.99 -8.33
N LEU A 87 -17.44 -5.78 -9.18
CA LEU A 87 -17.55 -4.59 -10.03
C LEU A 87 -17.74 -3.33 -9.19
N GLU A 88 -18.57 -3.38 -8.16
CA GLU A 88 -18.74 -2.26 -7.23
C GLU A 88 -17.47 -1.98 -6.42
N ALA A 89 -16.75 -3.02 -5.99
CA ALA A 89 -15.45 -2.89 -5.33
C ALA A 89 -14.39 -2.28 -6.27
N LYS A 90 -14.37 -2.68 -7.55
CA LYS A 90 -13.49 -2.08 -8.57
C LYS A 90 -13.85 -0.61 -8.82
N ARG A 91 -15.14 -0.31 -8.98
CA ARG A 91 -15.65 1.06 -9.18
C ARG A 91 -15.36 1.98 -8.01
N THR A 92 -15.43 1.46 -6.79
CA THR A 92 -15.12 2.20 -5.56
C THR A 92 -13.62 2.24 -5.23
N GLY A 93 -12.77 1.60 -6.04
CA GLY A 93 -11.33 1.50 -5.81
C GLY A 93 -10.97 0.66 -4.58
N ARG A 94 -11.92 -0.10 -4.03
CA ARG A 94 -11.71 -0.94 -2.84
C ARG A 94 -11.23 -2.37 -3.18
N TRP A 95 -11.24 -2.73 -4.46
CA TRP A 95 -10.84 -4.05 -4.96
C TRP A 95 -9.41 -4.43 -4.53
N ASP A 96 -8.49 -3.47 -4.60
CA ASP A 96 -7.07 -3.69 -4.33
C ASP A 96 -6.65 -3.20 -2.93
N MET A 97 -7.56 -3.01 -1.97
CA MET A 97 -7.20 -2.53 -0.62
C MET A 97 -6.18 -3.41 0.11
N GLY A 98 -6.12 -4.71 -0.25
CA GLY A 98 -5.15 -5.67 0.29
C GLY A 98 -3.77 -5.64 -0.40
N ILE A 99 -3.62 -4.86 -1.48
CA ILE A 99 -2.39 -4.76 -2.27
C ILE A 99 -1.86 -3.34 -2.17
N MET A 100 -0.62 -3.18 -1.72
CA MET A 100 0.08 -1.90 -1.69
C MET A 100 1.03 -1.80 -2.88
N ASP A 101 0.83 -0.83 -3.75
CA ASP A 101 1.74 -0.52 -4.84
C ASP A 101 2.69 0.62 -4.45
N LEU A 102 4.00 0.39 -4.51
CA LEU A 102 5.01 1.43 -4.32
C LEU A 102 5.99 1.45 -5.51
N GLY A 103 6.43 2.65 -5.89
CA GLY A 103 7.36 2.84 -7.02
C GLY A 103 6.72 2.90 -8.42
N SER A 104 5.39 2.78 -8.53
CA SER A 104 4.65 3.04 -9.78
C SER A 104 4.37 4.54 -10.00
N GLY A 105 4.47 5.35 -8.95
CA GLY A 105 4.28 6.80 -8.99
C GLY A 105 5.60 7.56 -8.84
N GLU A 106 5.58 8.62 -8.04
CA GLU A 106 6.74 9.49 -7.80
C GLU A 106 7.63 9.02 -6.63
N GLU A 107 7.29 7.86 -6.06
CA GLU A 107 7.97 7.31 -4.90
C GLU A 107 9.26 6.61 -5.32
N LYS A 108 10.35 6.94 -4.64
CA LYS A 108 11.65 6.30 -4.89
C LYS A 108 11.80 5.12 -3.95
N VAL A 109 11.87 3.92 -4.52
CA VAL A 109 12.01 2.68 -3.75
C VAL A 109 13.42 2.12 -3.93
N ARG A 110 14.14 1.97 -2.82
CA ARG A 110 15.46 1.35 -2.78
C ARG A 110 15.50 0.17 -1.84
N LYS A 111 16.24 -0.86 -2.22
CA LYS A 111 16.54 -2.01 -1.38
C LYS A 111 17.76 -1.68 -0.52
N LEU A 112 17.65 -1.82 0.80
CA LEU A 112 18.73 -1.50 1.75
C LEU A 112 19.52 -2.75 2.14
N GLU A 113 18.79 -3.77 2.58
CA GLU A 113 19.34 -5.02 3.09
C GLU A 113 18.47 -6.15 2.57
N SER A 114 19.10 -7.27 2.24
CA SER A 114 18.40 -8.50 1.96
C SER A 114 18.99 -9.67 2.69
N ARG A 115 18.13 -10.51 3.25
CA ARG A 115 18.49 -11.78 3.85
C ARG A 115 17.86 -12.89 3.04
N VAL A 116 18.70 -13.72 2.45
CA VAL A 116 18.27 -14.82 1.61
C VAL A 116 18.33 -16.11 2.42
N PHE A 117 17.25 -16.88 2.38
CA PHE A 117 17.10 -18.19 3.00
C PHE A 117 16.86 -19.21 1.90
N VAL A 118 17.71 -20.23 1.82
CA VAL A 118 17.56 -21.33 0.87
C VAL A 118 17.17 -22.59 1.63
N GLY A 119 16.01 -23.18 1.31
CA GLY A 119 15.50 -24.38 1.97
C GLY A 119 16.42 -25.61 1.85
N ASN A 120 16.37 -26.49 2.85
CA ASN A 120 17.24 -27.67 2.99
C ASN A 120 16.60 -29.01 2.53
N SER A 121 15.59 -28.98 1.66
CA SER A 121 14.97 -30.22 1.19
C SER A 121 15.59 -30.68 -0.13
N ALA A 122 15.90 -31.97 -0.23
CA ALA A 122 16.49 -32.63 -1.42
C ALA A 122 15.70 -32.42 -2.72
N THR A 123 14.44 -31.96 -2.64
CA THR A 123 13.53 -31.72 -3.76
C THR A 123 13.09 -30.27 -3.94
N ASN A 124 13.44 -29.35 -3.04
CA ASN A 124 12.95 -27.96 -3.14
C ASN A 124 13.99 -26.94 -2.67
N THR A 125 14.75 -26.40 -3.62
CA THR A 125 15.66 -25.25 -3.48
C THR A 125 14.89 -23.94 -3.36
N ALA A 126 13.81 -23.93 -2.58
CA ALA A 126 12.94 -22.77 -2.42
C ALA A 126 13.74 -21.61 -1.82
N ARG A 127 13.96 -20.57 -2.63
CA ARG A 127 14.61 -19.33 -2.22
C ARG A 127 13.56 -18.38 -1.67
N THR A 128 13.70 -18.04 -0.41
CA THR A 128 12.89 -17.01 0.25
C THR A 128 13.81 -15.87 0.63
N GLU A 129 13.34 -14.64 0.45
CA GLU A 129 14.14 -13.45 0.65
C GLU A 129 13.38 -12.47 1.53
N LEU A 130 13.99 -12.07 2.65
CA LEU A 130 13.49 -11.01 3.50
C LEU A 130 14.30 -9.74 3.25
N SER A 131 13.67 -8.78 2.59
CA SER A 131 14.31 -7.53 2.17
C SER A 131 13.77 -6.34 2.95
N LYS A 132 14.66 -5.42 3.33
CA LYS A 132 14.31 -4.10 3.87
C LYS A 132 14.36 -3.07 2.75
N PHE A 133 13.23 -2.41 2.50
CA PHE A 133 13.12 -1.35 1.50
C PHE A 133 12.98 0.02 2.17
N ALA A 134 13.69 1.01 1.64
CA ALA A 134 13.48 2.42 1.91
C ALA A 134 12.64 3.02 0.79
N VAL A 135 11.51 3.60 1.16
CA VAL A 135 10.58 4.25 0.24
C VAL A 135 10.54 5.71 0.59
N GLU A 136 11.16 6.53 -0.25
CA GLU A 136 11.10 7.97 -0.11
C GLU A 136 9.82 8.50 -0.74
N LYS A 137 9.01 9.14 0.10
CA LYS A 137 7.79 9.86 -0.28
C LYS A 137 7.99 11.31 0.07
N GLY A 138 8.02 12.20 -0.90
CA GLY A 138 8.19 13.62 -0.64
C GLY A 138 8.28 14.40 -1.95
N MET A 139 8.08 15.70 -1.85
CA MET A 139 8.04 16.56 -3.02
C MET A 139 9.07 17.67 -2.86
N HIS A 140 10.06 17.71 -3.76
CA HIS A 140 11.01 18.79 -3.84
C HIS A 140 10.31 20.11 -4.18
N TRP A 141 10.89 21.22 -3.74
CA TRP A 141 10.34 22.56 -3.97
C TRP A 141 10.10 22.84 -5.45
N HIS A 142 11.08 22.55 -6.32
CA HIS A 142 10.96 22.77 -7.77
C HIS A 142 9.68 22.14 -8.36
N LYS A 143 9.36 20.92 -7.94
CA LYS A 143 8.17 20.19 -8.40
C LYS A 143 6.87 20.78 -7.83
N ALA A 144 6.88 21.19 -6.57
CA ALA A 144 5.75 21.90 -5.98
C ALA A 144 5.48 23.22 -6.72
N LEU A 145 6.54 23.92 -7.12
CA LEU A 145 6.46 25.14 -7.91
C LEU A 145 5.90 24.89 -9.31
N GLU A 146 6.30 23.82 -9.99
CA GLU A 146 5.72 23.42 -11.28
C GLU A 146 4.22 23.13 -11.19
N LEU A 147 3.79 22.41 -10.14
CA LEU A 147 2.36 22.16 -9.89
C LEU A 147 1.61 23.46 -9.61
N TRP A 148 2.21 24.35 -8.82
CA TRP A 148 1.64 25.66 -8.53
C TRP A 148 1.48 26.51 -9.80
N LYS A 149 2.45 26.49 -10.72
CA LYS A 149 2.36 27.20 -12.01
C LYS A 149 1.22 26.70 -12.91
N ARG A 150 0.78 25.46 -12.73
CA ARG A 150 -0.37 24.88 -13.46
C ARG A 150 -1.71 25.18 -12.79
N CYS A 151 -1.70 25.74 -11.58
CA CYS A 151 -2.92 26.11 -10.87
C CYS A 151 -3.58 27.31 -11.55
N GLY A 152 -4.91 27.28 -11.64
CA GLY A 152 -5.71 28.33 -12.30
C GLY A 152 -6.80 28.91 -11.41
N SER A 153 -7.06 28.33 -10.24
CA SER A 153 -8.08 28.78 -9.31
C SER A 153 -7.49 29.71 -8.24
N LEU A 154 -8.28 30.70 -7.82
CA LEU A 154 -7.94 31.66 -6.77
C LEU A 154 -7.70 31.00 -5.40
N ASP A 155 -8.29 29.84 -5.15
CA ASP A 155 -8.11 29.10 -3.89
C ASP A 155 -6.86 28.21 -3.90
N GLU A 156 -6.28 27.94 -5.07
CA GLU A 156 -5.05 27.15 -5.18
C GLU A 156 -3.83 27.96 -4.77
N GLY A 157 -2.84 27.29 -4.19
CA GLY A 157 -1.60 27.94 -3.77
C GLY A 157 -0.95 27.32 -2.55
N PHE A 158 0.08 28.02 -2.07
CA PHE A 158 0.79 27.65 -0.85
C PHE A 158 0.08 28.21 0.38
N TYR A 159 0.02 27.40 1.43
CA TYR A 159 -0.59 27.73 2.70
C TYR A 159 0.37 27.41 3.84
N VAL A 160 0.51 28.35 4.78
CA VAL A 160 1.34 28.22 5.98
C VAL A 160 0.43 27.94 7.18
N SER A 161 0.82 27.00 8.03
CA SER A 161 0.10 26.65 9.25
C SER A 161 -0.06 27.85 10.19
N LEU A 162 -1.24 27.96 10.80
CA LEU A 162 -1.57 28.99 11.80
C LEU A 162 -0.97 28.71 13.20
N GLN A 163 -0.17 27.65 13.36
CA GLN A 163 0.39 27.25 14.66
C GLN A 163 1.19 28.38 15.35
N ASP A 164 1.08 28.42 16.68
CA ASP A 164 1.68 29.41 17.56
C ASP A 164 3.19 29.52 17.43
N ARG A 165 3.74 30.69 17.82
CA ARG A 165 5.16 31.07 17.69
C ARG A 165 6.16 30.09 18.33
N VAL A 166 5.70 29.19 19.19
CA VAL A 166 6.52 28.19 19.89
C VAL A 166 6.88 27.00 18.98
N CYS A 167 6.05 26.69 17.98
CA CYS A 167 6.27 25.57 17.07
C CYS A 167 6.78 26.06 15.70
N LYS A 168 7.58 25.23 15.01
CA LYS A 168 7.96 25.52 13.63
C LYS A 168 6.72 25.56 12.72
N ARG A 169 6.68 26.53 11.81
CA ARG A 169 5.61 26.65 10.81
C ARG A 169 5.79 25.60 9.73
N VAL A 170 4.66 25.06 9.25
CA VAL A 170 4.61 24.08 8.16
C VAL A 170 3.94 24.69 6.95
N VAL A 171 4.45 24.38 5.76
CA VAL A 171 3.84 24.78 4.49
C VAL A 171 3.24 23.57 3.79
N ILE A 172 2.09 23.80 3.17
CA ILE A 172 1.40 22.85 2.29
C ILE A 172 1.07 23.53 0.96
N LEU A 173 0.99 22.74 -0.11
CA LEU A 173 0.49 23.18 -1.41
C LEU A 173 -0.90 22.58 -1.61
N VAL A 174 -1.86 23.43 -1.96
CA VAL A 174 -3.27 23.06 -2.12
C VAL A 174 -3.65 23.23 -3.59
N VAL A 175 -4.16 22.14 -4.18
CA VAL A 175 -4.55 22.06 -5.60
C VAL A 175 -5.96 21.49 -5.70
N VAL A 176 -6.78 22.01 -6.60
CA VAL A 176 -8.16 21.52 -6.80
C VAL A 176 -8.12 20.11 -7.40
N GLN A 177 -8.86 19.18 -6.80
CA GLN A 177 -9.02 17.82 -7.32
C GLN A 177 -10.28 17.71 -8.19
N GLY A 178 -11.38 18.33 -7.75
CA GLY A 178 -12.69 18.20 -8.37
C GLY A 178 -13.83 18.42 -7.39
N ARG A 179 -15.02 17.92 -7.72
CA ARG A 179 -16.22 18.01 -6.86
C ARG A 179 -16.63 16.64 -6.32
N ASN A 180 -17.09 16.60 -5.07
CA ASN A 180 -17.64 15.40 -4.46
C ASN A 180 -19.09 15.12 -4.93
N LYS A 181 -19.70 14.02 -4.45
CA LYS A 181 -21.10 13.66 -4.74
C LYS A 181 -22.13 14.73 -4.31
N LYS A 182 -21.79 15.55 -3.32
CA LYS A 182 -22.58 16.69 -2.83
C LYS A 182 -22.27 18.00 -3.59
N LYS A 183 -21.50 17.93 -4.69
CA LYS A 183 -21.03 19.07 -5.50
C LYS A 183 -20.08 20.05 -4.77
N GLU A 184 -19.55 19.67 -3.61
CA GLU A 184 -18.55 20.47 -2.89
C GLU A 184 -17.16 20.30 -3.53
N LEU A 185 -16.40 21.39 -3.61
CA LEU A 185 -15.02 21.38 -4.13
C LEU A 185 -14.08 20.71 -3.11
N MET A 186 -13.32 19.74 -3.60
CA MET A 186 -12.32 19.00 -2.84
C MET A 186 -10.92 19.38 -3.31
N TYR A 187 -10.00 19.47 -2.36
CA TYR A 187 -8.63 19.87 -2.61
C TYR A 187 -7.65 18.77 -2.23
N ASN A 188 -6.67 18.55 -3.10
CA ASN A 188 -5.48 17.76 -2.85
C ASN A 188 -4.48 18.58 -2.05
N ILE A 189 -3.92 17.96 -1.01
CA ILE A 189 -2.88 18.57 -0.18
C ILE A 189 -1.55 17.91 -0.49
N TYR A 190 -0.56 18.71 -0.85
CA TYR A 190 0.82 18.27 -1.01
C TYR A 190 1.66 18.76 0.16
N ARG A 191 2.50 17.87 0.71
CA ARG A 191 3.42 18.18 1.80
C ARG A 191 4.86 17.90 1.40
N PRO A 192 5.85 18.62 1.96
CA PRO A 192 7.27 18.38 1.69
C PRO A 192 7.69 16.93 1.97
N ASN A 193 7.22 16.38 3.10
CA ASN A 193 7.63 15.09 3.65
C ASN A 193 6.79 13.89 3.19
N ALA A 194 5.71 14.10 2.45
CA ALA A 194 4.82 13.01 2.04
C ALA A 194 4.40 13.07 0.56
N GLY A 195 4.62 14.20 -0.11
CA GLY A 195 4.03 14.45 -1.43
C GLY A 195 2.52 14.58 -1.31
N LEU A 196 1.78 13.90 -2.19
CA LEU A 196 0.32 13.93 -2.21
C LEU A 196 -0.27 13.22 -0.98
N GLN A 197 -1.08 13.94 -0.22
CA GLN A 197 -1.88 13.40 0.87
C GLN A 197 -3.11 12.67 0.30
N ALA A 198 -3.29 11.39 0.65
CA ALA A 198 -4.41 10.58 0.17
C ALA A 198 -5.79 11.11 0.60
N ARG A 199 -5.86 11.76 1.77
CA ARG A 199 -7.07 12.43 2.23
C ARG A 199 -7.16 13.81 1.59
N CYS A 200 -8.23 14.01 0.83
CA CYS A 200 -8.64 15.32 0.33
C CYS A 200 -9.39 16.08 1.43
N GLU A 201 -9.24 17.40 1.47
CA GLU A 201 -9.85 18.27 2.47
C GLU A 201 -10.70 19.35 1.77
N THR A 202 -11.67 19.93 2.49
CA THR A 202 -12.46 21.06 1.99
C THR A 202 -11.73 22.38 2.25
N MET A 203 -12.11 23.45 1.55
CA MET A 203 -11.50 24.76 1.76
C MET A 203 -11.68 25.28 3.20
N GLU A 204 -12.81 24.95 3.84
CA GLU A 204 -13.12 25.32 5.23
C GLU A 204 -12.12 24.68 6.20
N GLU A 205 -11.85 23.39 6.07
CA GLU A 205 -10.87 22.66 6.88
C GLU A 205 -9.45 23.23 6.72
N ILE A 206 -9.10 23.62 5.49
CA ILE A 206 -7.79 24.18 5.16
C ILE A 206 -7.63 25.57 5.78
N ARG A 207 -8.62 26.48 5.58
CA ARG A 207 -8.58 27.86 6.11
C ARG A 207 -8.63 27.90 7.64
N ALA A 208 -9.28 26.93 8.28
CA ALA A 208 -9.28 26.82 9.74
C ALA A 208 -7.88 26.57 10.33
N LYS A 209 -6.98 25.93 9.57
CA LYS A 209 -5.65 25.51 10.04
C LYS A 209 -4.50 26.27 9.40
N HIS A 210 -4.70 26.86 8.22
CA HIS A 210 -3.64 27.47 7.43
C HIS A 210 -4.07 28.79 6.79
N LYS A 211 -3.09 29.67 6.57
CA LYS A 211 -3.24 30.94 5.87
C LYS A 211 -2.48 30.90 4.55
N LYS A 212 -3.09 31.41 3.47
CA LYS A 212 -2.46 31.49 2.16
C LYS A 212 -1.21 32.37 2.20
N CYS A 213 -0.16 31.98 1.48
CA CYS A 213 1.12 32.66 1.40
C CYS A 213 1.68 32.65 -0.03
N LEU A 214 2.64 33.54 -0.28
CA LEU A 214 3.34 33.61 -1.56
C LEU A 214 4.46 32.56 -1.65
N PRO A 215 4.86 32.14 -2.87
CA PRO A 215 5.96 31.20 -3.08
C PRO A 215 7.25 31.60 -2.35
N ASP A 216 7.62 32.88 -2.35
CA ASP A 216 8.85 33.38 -1.70
C ASP A 216 8.89 33.13 -0.19
N VAL A 217 7.72 33.10 0.46
CA VAL A 217 7.60 32.76 1.89
C VAL A 217 7.55 31.24 2.09
N ALA A 218 7.00 30.53 1.11
CA ALA A 218 6.81 29.08 1.16
C ALA A 218 8.13 28.32 0.93
N GLU A 219 8.98 28.77 0.01
CA GLU A 219 10.22 28.12 -0.40
C GLU A 219 11.15 27.74 0.77
N PRO A 220 11.61 28.68 1.62
CA PRO A 220 12.56 28.35 2.68
C PRO A 220 11.96 27.40 3.72
N LEU A 221 10.66 27.51 3.99
CA LEU A 221 9.97 26.64 4.94
C LEU A 221 9.72 25.24 4.35
N TRP A 222 9.45 25.16 3.06
CA TRP A 222 9.26 23.91 2.33
C TRP A 222 10.58 23.13 2.28
N GLU A 223 11.68 23.78 1.90
CA GLU A 223 12.99 23.16 1.80
C GLU A 223 13.55 22.75 3.16
N ASP A 224 13.45 23.60 4.20
CA ASP A 224 13.86 23.21 5.56
C ASP A 224 13.09 21.98 6.04
N HIS A 225 11.76 21.96 5.88
CA HIS A 225 10.95 20.80 6.25
C HIS A 225 11.32 19.57 5.40
N TYR A 226 11.52 19.75 4.10
CA TYR A 226 11.91 18.68 3.18
C TYR A 226 13.23 18.03 3.64
N ILE A 227 14.28 18.82 3.89
CA ILE A 227 15.59 18.33 4.33
C ILE A 227 15.50 17.69 5.72
N LYS A 228 14.86 18.34 6.69
CA LYS A 228 14.76 17.82 8.06
C LYS A 228 13.92 16.55 8.14
N SER A 229 12.90 16.40 7.30
CA SER A 229 12.03 15.22 7.27
C SER A 229 12.75 13.93 6.85
N GLU A 230 13.99 14.00 6.36
CA GLU A 230 14.79 12.81 6.07
C GLU A 230 15.23 12.08 7.35
N THR A 231 15.57 12.82 8.40
CA THR A 231 16.18 12.26 9.63
C THR A 231 15.40 12.62 10.91
N GLN A 232 14.58 13.66 10.87
CA GLN A 232 13.86 14.17 12.04
C GLN A 232 12.37 13.90 11.91
N CYS A 233 11.83 13.17 12.89
CA CYS A 233 10.38 12.99 12.97
C CYS A 233 9.65 14.33 13.14
N GLN A 234 8.39 14.38 12.74
CA GLN A 234 7.55 15.58 12.80
C GLN A 234 7.45 16.15 14.23
N HIS A 235 7.44 15.30 15.27
CA HIS A 235 7.44 15.77 16.67
C HIS A 235 8.70 16.58 16.98
N LYS A 236 9.88 16.04 16.63
CA LYS A 236 11.16 16.71 16.85
C LYS A 236 11.28 17.99 15.99
N TYR A 237 10.79 17.95 14.76
CA TYR A 237 10.81 19.11 13.87
C TYR A 237 9.91 20.26 14.37
N LEU A 238 8.68 19.95 14.81
CA LEU A 238 7.71 20.96 15.22
C LEU A 238 7.90 21.43 16.67
N GLN A 239 8.13 20.49 17.59
CA GLN A 239 8.16 20.73 19.04
C GLN A 239 9.58 20.71 19.62
N GLY A 240 10.61 20.44 18.80
CA GLY A 240 12.01 20.34 19.24
C GLY A 240 12.36 19.02 19.94
N THR A 241 11.37 18.31 20.50
CA THR A 241 11.56 17.05 21.24
C THR A 241 10.60 15.97 20.75
N CYS A 242 10.99 14.71 20.94
CA CYS A 242 10.11 13.57 20.67
C CYS A 242 10.28 12.55 21.80
N SER A 243 9.20 12.24 22.52
CA SER A 243 9.25 11.31 23.66
C SER A 243 9.78 9.93 23.28
N LYS A 244 9.46 9.44 22.07
CA LYS A 244 9.98 8.15 21.58
C LYS A 244 11.50 8.18 21.41
N VAL A 245 12.00 9.21 20.74
CA VAL A 245 13.45 9.38 20.52
C VAL A 245 14.18 9.64 21.84
N ALA A 246 13.58 10.42 22.75
CA ALA A 246 14.12 10.66 24.09
C ALA A 246 14.22 9.38 24.93
N GLN A 247 13.32 8.41 24.72
CA GLN A 247 13.36 7.08 25.33
C GLN A 247 14.28 6.09 24.59
N GLY A 248 15.06 6.55 23.59
CA GLY A 248 15.93 5.70 22.77
C GLY A 248 15.17 4.78 21.81
N ARG A 249 13.91 5.09 21.48
CA ARG A 249 13.10 4.36 20.50
C ARG A 249 13.07 5.09 19.17
N GLU A 250 13.05 4.34 18.07
CA GLU A 250 12.91 4.91 16.73
C GLU A 250 11.53 5.56 16.54
N CYS A 251 11.49 6.73 15.89
CA CYS A 251 10.27 7.43 15.55
C CYS A 251 10.23 7.76 14.06
N ASN A 252 9.45 6.99 13.30
CA ASN A 252 9.29 7.19 11.86
C ASN A 252 8.12 8.15 11.51
N ALA A 253 7.56 8.84 12.50
CA ALA A 253 6.39 9.70 12.31
C ALA A 253 6.77 10.96 11.52
N GLY A 254 6.16 11.12 10.33
CA GLY A 254 6.39 12.28 9.47
C GLY A 254 7.74 12.31 8.77
N LEU A 255 8.49 11.20 8.79
CA LEU A 255 9.68 11.07 7.94
C LEU A 255 9.28 10.93 6.47
N ARG A 256 10.12 11.49 5.60
CA ARG A 256 10.05 11.35 4.14
C ARG A 256 10.32 9.91 3.71
N THR A 257 11.23 9.25 4.40
CA THR A 257 11.62 7.87 4.13
C THR A 257 10.85 6.92 5.04
N ARG A 258 10.10 5.99 4.45
CA ARG A 258 9.43 4.89 5.15
C ARG A 258 10.16 3.59 4.90
N PHE A 259 10.26 2.78 5.94
CA PHE A 259 10.88 1.46 5.85
C PHE A 259 9.82 0.37 5.80
N TYR A 260 9.98 -0.56 4.86
CA TYR A 260 9.13 -1.73 4.72
C TYR A 260 9.99 -2.98 4.75
N HIS A 261 9.57 -3.98 5.54
CA HIS A 261 10.16 -5.31 5.49
C HIS A 261 9.26 -6.18 4.62
N VAL A 262 9.82 -6.80 3.60
CA VAL A 262 9.07 -7.53 2.59
C VAL A 262 9.66 -8.92 2.44
N LEU A 263 8.81 -9.92 2.62
CA LEU A 263 9.14 -11.32 2.35
C LEU A 263 8.74 -11.64 0.91
N SER A 264 9.72 -12.00 0.08
CA SER A 264 9.56 -12.31 -1.34
C SER A 264 10.18 -13.67 -1.70
N GLY A 265 9.96 -14.13 -2.93
CA GLY A 265 10.42 -15.44 -3.39
C GLY A 265 9.37 -16.53 -3.11
N SER A 266 9.82 -17.71 -2.67
CA SER A 266 8.94 -18.87 -2.43
C SER A 266 8.22 -18.78 -1.07
N VAL A 267 7.40 -17.75 -0.88
CA VAL A 267 6.71 -17.47 0.39
C VAL A 267 5.80 -18.63 0.81
N LEU A 268 5.17 -19.32 -0.15
CA LEU A 268 4.30 -20.47 0.12
C LEU A 268 5.04 -21.64 0.80
N SER A 269 6.32 -21.84 0.48
CA SER A 269 7.12 -22.93 1.06
C SER A 269 7.38 -22.75 2.56
N VAL A 270 7.36 -21.51 3.03
CA VAL A 270 7.61 -21.15 4.44
C VAL A 270 6.35 -20.63 5.14
N TRP A 271 5.19 -20.72 4.48
CA TRP A 271 3.96 -20.06 4.90
C TRP A 271 3.52 -20.44 6.32
N SER A 272 3.51 -21.73 6.63
CA SER A 272 3.12 -22.24 7.96
C SER A 272 3.99 -21.66 9.09
N LYS A 273 5.26 -21.38 8.81
CA LYS A 273 6.20 -20.78 9.76
C LYS A 273 5.93 -19.29 9.93
N VAL A 274 5.67 -18.60 8.82
CA VAL A 274 5.27 -17.18 8.84
C VAL A 274 3.98 -17.02 9.66
N GLU A 275 2.96 -17.84 9.42
CA GLU A 275 1.72 -17.82 10.18
C GLU A 275 1.93 -18.09 11.67
N SER A 276 2.75 -19.10 12.01
CA SER A 276 3.09 -19.39 13.40
C SER A 276 3.70 -18.18 14.11
N VAL A 277 4.67 -17.52 13.48
CA VAL A 277 5.30 -16.31 14.04
C VAL A 277 4.29 -15.17 14.15
N LEU A 278 3.47 -14.93 13.12
CA LEU A 278 2.51 -13.82 13.11
C LEU A 278 1.33 -14.04 14.08
N SER A 279 0.94 -15.28 14.33
CA SER A 279 -0.14 -15.63 15.28
C SER A 279 0.20 -15.26 16.72
N GLY A 280 1.50 -15.18 17.05
CA GLY A 280 1.98 -14.69 18.36
C GLY A 280 1.83 -13.17 18.55
N PHE A 281 1.45 -12.42 17.51
CA PHE A 281 1.22 -10.98 17.57
C PHE A 281 -0.28 -10.66 17.51
N SER A 282 -0.66 -9.45 17.95
CA SER A 282 -2.06 -8.99 17.97
C SER A 282 -2.78 -9.22 16.63
N SER A 283 -4.07 -9.53 16.66
CA SER A 283 -4.91 -9.84 15.48
C SER A 283 -4.90 -8.78 14.38
N ASN A 284 -4.65 -7.52 14.71
CA ASN A 284 -4.48 -6.44 13.72
C ASN A 284 -3.14 -6.50 12.96
N VAL A 285 -2.14 -7.14 13.54
CA VAL A 285 -0.77 -7.35 13.01
C VAL A 285 -0.68 -8.64 12.18
N ALA A 286 -1.59 -9.59 12.43
CA ALA A 286 -1.67 -10.87 11.73
C ALA A 286 -2.24 -10.76 10.30
N ARG A 287 -2.88 -9.64 9.94
CA ARG A 287 -3.37 -9.40 8.57
C ARG A 287 -2.21 -8.98 7.67
N MET A 288 -1.56 -9.97 7.10
CA MET A 288 -0.49 -9.78 6.14
C MET A 288 -1.02 -9.10 4.87
N GLN A 289 -0.36 -8.02 4.45
CA GLN A 289 -0.71 -7.25 3.26
C GLN A 289 0.26 -7.60 2.12
N ILE A 290 -0.26 -7.75 0.90
CA ILE A 290 0.57 -7.96 -0.28
C ILE A 290 1.13 -6.61 -0.72
N ILE A 291 2.39 -6.59 -1.14
CA ILE A 291 3.06 -5.40 -1.64
C ILE A 291 3.70 -5.69 -2.99
N ARG A 292 3.52 -4.75 -3.92
CA ARG A 292 4.19 -4.73 -5.23
C ARG A 292 5.10 -3.50 -5.24
N LEU A 293 6.38 -3.75 -5.44
CA LEU A 293 7.43 -2.74 -5.44
C LEU A 293 8.04 -2.65 -6.83
N ARG A 294 8.34 -1.43 -7.27
CA ARG A 294 9.25 -1.17 -8.39
C ARG A 294 10.42 -0.37 -7.87
N THR A 295 11.63 -0.94 -7.90
CA THR A 295 12.85 -0.25 -7.44
C THR A 295 13.31 0.80 -8.46
N GLU A 296 14.19 1.71 -8.05
CA GLU A 296 14.87 2.66 -8.95
C GLU A 296 15.64 1.93 -10.07
N ASP A 297 16.21 0.76 -9.77
CA ASP A 297 16.87 -0.12 -10.75
C ASP A 297 15.88 -0.90 -11.65
N ASN A 298 14.61 -0.48 -11.66
CA ASN A 298 13.53 -1.05 -12.44
C ASN A 298 13.21 -2.52 -12.12
N GLN A 299 13.63 -3.03 -10.96
CA GLN A 299 13.28 -4.38 -10.52
C GLN A 299 11.86 -4.40 -9.95
N ARG A 300 11.07 -5.38 -10.40
CA ARG A 300 9.70 -5.60 -9.89
C ARG A 300 9.73 -6.70 -8.85
N ILE A 301 9.25 -6.40 -7.65
CA ILE A 301 9.24 -7.34 -6.53
C ILE A 301 7.83 -7.43 -5.99
N VAL A 302 7.33 -8.65 -5.83
CA VAL A 302 6.05 -8.93 -5.19
C VAL A 302 6.33 -9.73 -3.95
N GLY A 303 5.71 -9.34 -2.83
CA GLY A 303 5.90 -10.01 -1.57
C GLY A 303 4.85 -9.64 -0.55
N SER A 304 5.12 -10.02 0.69
CA SER A 304 4.25 -9.77 1.83
C SER A 304 4.92 -8.85 2.83
N ILE A 305 4.19 -7.84 3.31
CA ILE A 305 4.68 -6.92 4.33
C ILE A 305 4.78 -7.66 5.65
N ILE A 306 5.99 -7.66 6.23
CA ILE A 306 6.26 -8.20 7.56
C ILE A 306 6.37 -7.02 8.54
N PRO A 307 5.60 -7.03 9.65
CA PRO A 307 5.74 -6.05 10.71
C PRO A 307 7.16 -6.06 11.29
N ALA A 308 7.76 -4.88 11.51
CA ALA A 308 9.14 -4.76 12.00
C ALA A 308 9.39 -5.54 13.32
N GLN A 309 8.38 -5.63 14.18
CA GLN A 309 8.42 -6.40 15.43
C GLN A 309 8.47 -7.94 15.24
N ALA A 310 7.98 -8.45 14.11
CA ALA A 310 8.00 -9.88 13.78
C ALA A 310 9.28 -10.29 13.03
N VAL A 311 10.01 -9.33 12.45
CA VAL A 311 11.23 -9.58 11.65
C VAL A 311 12.28 -10.41 12.41
N PRO A 312 12.69 -10.08 13.65
CA PRO A 312 13.74 -10.84 14.33
C PRO A 312 13.33 -12.28 14.64
N ALA A 313 12.05 -12.50 14.95
CA ALA A 313 11.52 -13.84 15.19
C ALA A 313 11.46 -14.66 13.90
N LEU A 314 11.01 -14.04 12.81
CA LEU A 314 10.92 -14.67 11.50
C LEU A 314 12.31 -15.03 10.96
N GLU A 315 13.29 -14.13 11.08
CA GLU A 315 14.68 -14.38 10.67
C GLU A 315 15.28 -15.58 11.38
N ARG A 316 15.02 -15.75 12.67
CA ARG A 316 15.49 -16.90 13.44
C ARG A 316 14.88 -18.21 12.94
N VAL A 317 13.56 -18.23 12.74
CA VAL A 317 12.84 -19.44 12.30
C VAL A 317 13.21 -19.83 10.86
N LEU A 318 13.34 -18.86 9.96
CA LEU A 318 13.79 -19.11 8.60
C LEU A 318 15.27 -19.49 8.53
N GLY A 319 16.11 -18.91 9.39
CA GLY A 319 17.54 -19.23 9.47
C GLY A 319 17.80 -20.67 9.93
N GLN A 320 17.08 -21.15 10.95
CA GLN A 320 17.20 -22.51 11.47
C GLN A 320 16.91 -23.61 10.44
N ASP A 321 16.06 -23.32 9.47
CA ASP A 321 15.62 -24.28 8.45
C ASP A 321 16.34 -24.13 7.10
N SER A 322 17.14 -23.07 6.97
CA SER A 322 17.87 -22.78 5.76
C SER A 322 19.16 -23.61 5.70
N ALA A 323 19.40 -24.26 4.56
CA ALA A 323 20.69 -24.89 4.27
C ALA A 323 21.80 -23.84 4.12
N LYS A 324 21.44 -22.66 3.63
CA LYS A 324 22.31 -21.49 3.47
C LYS A 324 21.50 -20.23 3.79
N SER A 325 22.09 -19.37 4.60
CA SER A 325 21.62 -17.99 4.78
C SER A 325 22.77 -17.02 4.60
N TYR A 326 22.51 -15.90 3.92
CA TYR A 326 23.47 -14.83 3.76
C TYR A 326 22.76 -13.48 3.70
N THR A 327 23.50 -12.43 4.06
CA THR A 327 23.00 -11.04 4.07
C THR A 327 23.72 -10.23 3.00
N GLU A 328 22.95 -9.68 2.07
CA GLU A 328 23.42 -8.71 1.09
C GLU A 328 23.10 -7.31 1.60
N LYS A 329 24.12 -6.48 1.81
CA LYS A 329 23.96 -5.05 2.04
C LYS A 329 24.07 -4.34 0.70
N HIS A 330 23.05 -3.58 0.33
CA HIS A 330 23.09 -2.78 -0.89
C HIS A 330 23.64 -1.40 -0.55
N ASN A 331 24.67 -0.97 -1.29
CA ASN A 331 25.35 0.29 -1.03
C ASN A 331 24.42 1.45 -1.39
N THR A 332 24.07 2.29 -0.42
CA THR A 332 23.19 3.44 -0.64
C THR A 332 23.84 4.70 -0.10
N LEU A 333 23.86 5.77 -0.92
CA LEU A 333 24.27 7.14 -0.56
C LEU A 333 23.32 7.83 0.46
N PHE A 334 22.54 7.06 1.20
CA PHE A 334 21.74 7.57 2.30
C PHE A 334 22.61 7.64 3.55
N ASN A 335 22.82 8.86 4.06
CA ASN A 335 23.34 9.09 5.41
C ASN A 335 22.28 8.74 6.48
N TYR A 336 21.64 7.58 6.35
CA TYR A 336 20.84 7.00 7.41
C TYR A 336 21.78 6.28 8.37
N GLN A 337 22.13 6.95 9.47
CA GLN A 337 22.74 6.26 10.60
C GLN A 337 21.62 5.60 11.42
N PRO A 338 21.55 4.26 11.49
CA PRO A 338 20.66 3.60 12.43
C PRO A 338 21.00 4.09 13.83
N TYR A 339 19.98 4.41 14.63
CA TYR A 339 20.18 4.77 16.02
C TYR A 339 20.75 3.54 16.76
N ILE A 340 22.03 3.61 17.12
CA ILE A 340 22.68 2.65 18.01
C ILE A 340 22.60 3.26 19.41
N PRO A 341 21.84 2.68 20.36
CA PRO A 341 21.86 3.15 21.73
C PRO A 341 23.28 2.98 22.30
N GLY A 342 23.92 4.10 22.70
CA GLY A 342 25.10 4.05 23.56
C GLY A 342 26.48 4.38 22.96
N ASN A 343 26.60 5.06 21.82
CA ASN A 343 27.94 5.52 21.37
C ASN A 343 28.06 7.05 21.29
N SER A 344 28.45 7.65 22.41
CA SER A 344 29.01 9.00 22.44
C SER A 344 30.47 8.93 21.96
N ASN A 345 30.75 9.27 20.71
CA ASN A 345 32.11 9.60 20.29
C ASN A 345 32.16 10.99 19.63
N THR A 346 32.57 11.94 20.46
CA THR A 346 33.34 13.14 20.12
C THR A 346 34.53 12.82 19.22
N SER A 347 34.66 13.55 18.12
CA SER A 347 35.92 13.87 17.41
C SER A 347 35.59 15.01 16.44
N GLN A 348 35.63 16.26 16.87
CA GLN A 348 36.76 17.19 16.70
C GLN A 348 37.36 17.23 15.29
N THR A 349 37.22 18.44 14.75
CA THR A 349 37.82 19.06 13.59
C THR A 349 39.34 18.96 13.51
N SER A 350 39.86 18.75 12.29
CA SER A 350 41.08 19.40 11.82
C SER A 350 41.08 19.56 10.29
N SER A 351 41.12 20.82 9.86
CA SER A 351 41.68 21.37 8.61
C SER A 351 43.02 20.71 8.22
N SER A 352 43.58 20.72 7.01
CA SER A 352 43.42 21.45 5.74
C SER A 352 44.56 20.95 4.83
N SER A 353 44.37 20.84 3.51
CA SER A 353 45.42 21.22 2.53
C SER A 353 44.95 21.06 1.08
N SER A 354 45.37 22.04 0.30
CA SER A 354 45.05 22.46 -1.07
C SER A 354 45.92 21.79 -2.14
N ALA A 355 45.38 21.63 -3.35
CA ALA A 355 46.05 21.70 -4.67
C ALA A 355 44.96 21.51 -5.77
N ALA A 356 44.54 22.53 -6.49
CA ALA A 356 45.15 23.14 -7.68
C ALA A 356 44.88 22.38 -9.00
N LEU A 357 44.07 23.05 -9.84
CA LEU A 357 43.91 23.04 -11.31
C LEU A 357 44.65 21.99 -12.16
N SER A 358 43.91 21.42 -13.14
CA SER A 358 44.22 21.64 -14.56
C SER A 358 43.06 21.25 -15.47
N SER A 359 42.64 22.21 -16.28
CA SER A 359 41.77 22.14 -17.45
C SER A 359 42.34 21.21 -18.53
N ASN A 360 41.47 20.60 -19.33
CA ASN A 360 41.73 20.44 -20.77
C ASN A 360 40.41 20.25 -21.52
N ASP A 361 40.10 21.27 -22.31
CA ASP A 361 39.16 21.26 -23.41
C ASP A 361 39.64 20.30 -24.51
N THR A 362 38.73 19.56 -25.13
CA THR A 362 38.85 19.27 -26.56
C THR A 362 37.46 19.18 -27.19
N VAL A 363 37.20 20.15 -28.05
CA VAL A 363 36.09 20.26 -28.99
C VAL A 363 36.31 19.29 -30.14
N SER A 364 35.27 18.58 -30.56
CA SER A 364 35.13 18.16 -31.96
C SER A 364 33.66 18.03 -32.35
N ASN A 365 33.25 18.95 -33.22
CA ASN A 365 32.00 18.96 -33.99
C ASN A 365 31.81 17.70 -34.83
N GLY A 366 30.55 17.30 -35.01
CA GLY A 366 30.14 16.28 -35.97
C GLY A 366 28.63 16.30 -36.17
N SER A 367 28.17 17.21 -37.02
CA SER A 367 26.80 17.32 -37.53
C SER A 367 26.52 16.27 -38.60
N SER A 368 25.40 15.54 -38.51
CA SER A 368 24.66 15.06 -39.68
C SER A 368 23.24 14.63 -39.31
N SER A 369 22.29 15.30 -39.94
CA SER A 369 20.86 15.06 -40.07
C SER A 369 20.52 13.78 -40.87
N THR A 370 19.42 13.10 -40.50
CA THR A 370 18.42 12.41 -41.36
C THR A 370 17.47 11.68 -40.41
N ALA A 371 16.17 12.00 -40.30
CA ALA A 371 15.05 11.81 -41.22
C ALA A 371 14.10 10.74 -40.62
N ASP A 372 12.82 11.08 -40.63
CA ASP A 372 11.67 10.31 -40.15
C ASP A 372 11.59 8.89 -40.72
N GLU A 373 11.22 7.92 -39.88
CA GLU A 373 10.41 6.79 -40.34
C GLU A 373 9.52 6.26 -39.20
N GLN A 374 8.25 6.63 -39.27
CA GLN A 374 7.15 6.02 -38.53
C GLN A 374 6.86 4.65 -39.13
N GLN A 375 7.06 3.57 -38.37
CA GLN A 375 6.43 2.27 -38.64
C GLN A 375 5.50 1.91 -37.50
N ALA A 376 4.22 1.89 -37.85
CA ALA A 376 3.12 1.41 -37.02
C ALA A 376 3.11 -0.13 -37.03
N GLU A 377 3.26 -0.75 -35.86
CA GLU A 377 2.97 -2.17 -35.66
C GLU A 377 1.45 -2.39 -35.48
N PRO A 378 0.87 -3.46 -36.07
CA PRO A 378 -0.55 -3.77 -35.91
C PRO A 378 -0.83 -4.46 -34.57
N PRO A 379 -2.04 -4.30 -33.98
CA PRO A 379 -2.37 -4.87 -32.69
C PRO A 379 -2.61 -6.38 -32.76
N GLU A 380 -1.85 -7.15 -31.98
CA GLU A 380 -2.06 -8.59 -31.76
C GLU A 380 -3.41 -8.86 -31.08
N LEU A 381 -4.13 -9.80 -31.67
CA LEU A 381 -5.41 -10.34 -31.19
C LEU A 381 -5.21 -11.14 -29.89
N LEU A 382 -6.05 -10.81 -28.90
CA LEU A 382 -6.25 -11.54 -27.64
C LEU A 382 -6.54 -13.02 -27.91
N SER A 383 -5.58 -13.90 -27.68
CA SER A 383 -5.82 -15.33 -27.49
C SER A 383 -5.84 -15.64 -25.99
N MET A 384 -7.02 -16.05 -25.49
CA MET A 384 -7.17 -16.57 -24.13
C MET A 384 -6.69 -18.02 -24.09
N PRO A 385 -5.92 -18.45 -23.07
CA PRO A 385 -5.68 -19.87 -22.83
C PRO A 385 -6.89 -20.50 -22.16
N THR A 386 -7.44 -21.50 -22.84
CA THR A 386 -8.46 -22.44 -22.37
C THR A 386 -7.95 -23.19 -21.14
N LEU A 387 -8.60 -23.02 -19.99
CA LEU A 387 -8.40 -23.88 -18.82
C LEU A 387 -9.17 -25.18 -19.03
N VAL A 388 -8.43 -26.28 -19.21
CA VAL A 388 -8.94 -27.65 -19.05
C VAL A 388 -8.67 -28.05 -17.60
N TRP A 389 -9.67 -28.68 -16.99
CA TRP A 389 -9.78 -29.06 -15.58
C TRP A 389 -8.68 -29.99 -15.09
#